data_AF-A0A101JPX7-F1
#
_entry.id   AF-A0A101JPX7-F1
#
_cell.length_a   1.000
_cell.length_b   1.000
_cell.length_c   1.000
_cell.angle_alpha   90.00
_cell.angle_beta   90.00
_cell.angle_gamma   90.00
#
_symmetry.space_group_name_H-M   'P 1'
#
loop_
_entity.id
_entity.type
_entity.pdbx_description
1 polymer ?
#
loop_
_entity_poly.entity_id
_entity_poly.type
_entity_poly.pdbx_seq_one_letter_code
_entity_poly.pdbx_strand_id
1 'polypeptide(L)'
;MYTKLAQGILKTLPQTEAELRQEALAPADKELRDRLTKVKTLADLLDALRSLELVIAARTALTLSQYAWTVPLMKQDDHSAEVRRQATVLYTAYRTVAAKIAPVLAAGLPAAPGDPAELLTAKAHFGTITGRITVDTGQDLPGTADYLHVIHQMLLLCLAVTTRGPHGRRLLAELAASPQAAITIDQRYKFRPSSLLAYGPDNPAGPQCATPAAPLTGAVPLPDRGVGSHSYLGAPVWLDGKIGSKEAGALLFTQHLPIEQAHQRILLGSLSFSENKYAFYTPLRIELLHELLHVLHNAQGANRIAVVLTGGLTTEVWTDAEEYATIAGGDLTENMLGAEIGLPDRYGHGGLSLDFLSSKSEAAVDSLADLSRIP
;
A
#
# COMPACT_ATOMS: atom_id res chain seq x y z
N MET A 1 16.59 -1.83 21.77
CA MET A 1 15.19 -1.95 21.32
C MET A 1 15.10 -2.64 19.97
N TYR A 2 15.74 -2.11 18.92
CA TYR A 2 15.69 -2.63 17.55
C TYR A 2 16.04 -4.12 17.42
N THR A 3 17.09 -4.59 18.10
CA THR A 3 17.45 -6.02 18.13
C THR A 3 16.32 -6.92 18.64
N LYS A 4 15.56 -6.48 19.66
CA LYS A 4 14.41 -7.24 20.18
C LYS A 4 13.27 -7.30 19.16
N LEU A 5 13.04 -6.22 18.42
CA LEU A 5 12.05 -6.18 17.35
C LEU A 5 12.44 -7.12 16.21
N ALA A 6 13.70 -7.07 15.76
CA ALA A 6 14.21 -7.96 14.71
C ALA A 6 14.16 -9.44 15.13
N GLN A 7 14.47 -9.76 16.38
CA GLN A 7 14.29 -11.11 16.94
C GLN A 7 12.81 -11.53 16.98
N GLY A 8 11.89 -10.59 17.23
CA GLY A 8 10.46 -10.83 17.14
C GLY A 8 10.03 -11.22 15.72
N ILE A 9 10.49 -10.47 14.71
CA ILE A 9 10.25 -10.78 13.30
C ILE A 9 10.85 -12.15 12.92
N LEU A 10 12.08 -12.44 13.34
CA LEU A 10 12.74 -13.72 13.05
C LEU A 10 11.95 -14.93 13.58
N LYS A 11 11.21 -14.76 14.68
CA LYS A 11 10.35 -15.81 15.26
C LYS A 11 9.06 -16.03 14.49
N THR A 12 8.57 -15.04 13.74
CA THR A 12 7.38 -15.18 12.90
C THR A 12 7.70 -15.76 11.53
N LEU A 13 8.97 -15.76 11.12
CA LEU A 13 9.41 -16.45 9.91
C LEU A 13 9.29 -17.98 10.08
N PRO A 14 8.87 -18.72 9.02
CA PRO A 14 8.89 -20.19 9.00
C PRO A 14 10.25 -20.73 9.45
N GLN A 15 10.33 -21.81 10.21
CA GLN A 15 11.59 -22.23 10.84
C GLN A 15 12.29 -23.39 10.12
N THR A 16 11.61 -24.14 9.26
CA THR A 16 12.15 -25.41 8.73
C THR A 16 12.45 -25.37 7.23
N GLU A 17 13.52 -26.07 6.80
CA GLU A 17 13.80 -26.32 5.37
C GLU A 17 12.63 -27.03 4.65
N ALA A 18 11.85 -27.83 5.39
CA ALA A 18 10.66 -28.48 4.87
C ALA A 18 9.49 -27.51 4.57
N GLU A 19 9.48 -26.31 5.17
CA GLU A 19 8.59 -25.19 4.83
C GLU A 19 9.21 -24.29 3.75
N LEU A 20 10.54 -24.34 3.59
CA LEU A 20 11.33 -23.58 2.61
C LEU A 20 11.61 -24.38 1.33
N ARG A 21 10.74 -25.34 0.95
CA ARG A 21 10.88 -26.24 -0.24
C ARG A 21 11.14 -25.55 -1.59
N GLN A 22 11.25 -24.23 -1.60
CA GLN A 22 11.54 -23.40 -2.73
C GLN A 22 13.04 -23.09 -2.73
N GLU A 23 13.86 -24.01 -3.26
CA GLU A 23 15.32 -23.83 -3.41
C GLU A 23 15.68 -22.46 -4.03
N ALA A 24 14.83 -21.95 -4.92
CA ALA A 24 14.96 -20.65 -5.56
C ALA A 24 14.97 -19.45 -4.60
N LEU A 25 14.30 -19.54 -3.43
CA LEU A 25 14.19 -18.44 -2.46
C LEU A 25 15.16 -18.55 -1.29
N ALA A 26 15.83 -19.70 -1.13
CA ALA A 26 16.76 -19.93 -0.02
C ALA A 26 17.85 -18.83 0.12
N PRO A 27 18.44 -18.29 -0.96
CA PRO A 27 19.43 -17.21 -0.84
C PRO A 27 18.83 -15.92 -0.24
N ALA A 28 17.66 -15.49 -0.72
CA ALA A 28 16.99 -14.28 -0.24
C ALA A 28 16.53 -14.44 1.22
N ASP A 29 16.04 -15.63 1.57
CA ASP A 29 15.67 -15.97 2.95
C ASP A 29 16.86 -15.96 3.91
N LYS A 30 17.99 -16.53 3.48
CA LYS A 30 19.24 -16.49 4.25
C LYS A 30 19.69 -15.05 4.45
N GLU A 31 19.68 -14.23 3.39
CA GLU A 31 20.05 -12.83 3.46
C GLU A 31 19.16 -12.05 4.45
N LEU A 32 17.84 -12.24 4.39
CA LEU A 32 16.90 -11.62 5.33
C LEU A 32 17.20 -11.99 6.78
N ARG A 33 17.46 -13.27 7.06
CA ARG A 33 17.83 -13.74 8.41
C ARG A 33 19.15 -13.15 8.87
N ASP A 34 20.15 -13.10 8.00
CA ASP A 34 21.44 -12.48 8.28
C ASP A 34 21.29 -10.98 8.58
N ARG A 35 20.40 -10.28 7.86
CA ARG A 35 20.08 -8.88 8.14
C ARG A 35 19.40 -8.72 9.49
N LEU A 36 18.36 -9.50 9.78
CA LEU A 36 17.61 -9.47 11.05
C LEU A 36 18.51 -9.75 12.27
N THR A 37 19.45 -10.70 12.16
CA THR A 37 20.39 -11.02 13.25
C THR A 37 21.43 -9.92 13.48
N LYS A 38 21.71 -9.09 12.48
CA LYS A 38 22.68 -7.99 12.54
C LYS A 38 22.06 -6.63 12.93
N VAL A 39 20.74 -6.54 13.13
CA VAL A 39 20.06 -5.28 13.48
C VAL A 39 20.55 -4.71 14.81
N LYS A 40 21.14 -3.51 14.76
CA LYS A 40 21.60 -2.73 15.92
C LYS A 40 20.98 -1.34 15.96
N THR A 41 20.73 -0.74 14.80
CA THR A 41 20.21 0.63 14.63
C THR A 41 18.79 0.64 14.05
N LEU A 42 18.16 1.82 13.99
CA LEU A 42 16.90 1.96 13.26
C LEU A 42 17.11 1.73 11.77
N ALA A 43 18.20 2.23 11.19
CA ALA A 43 18.50 2.06 9.76
C ALA A 43 18.58 0.58 9.39
N ASP A 44 19.27 -0.24 10.20
CA ASP A 44 19.34 -1.69 9.99
C ASP A 44 17.94 -2.34 10.03
N LEU A 45 17.07 -1.89 10.94
CA LEU A 45 15.71 -2.39 11.06
C LEU A 45 14.85 -2.02 9.85
N LEU A 46 14.97 -0.78 9.33
CA LEU A 46 14.26 -0.34 8.12
C LEU A 46 14.73 -1.12 6.89
N ASP A 47 16.03 -1.36 6.76
CA ASP A 47 16.58 -2.20 5.67
C ASP A 47 16.11 -3.66 5.78
N ALA A 48 16.01 -4.19 7.00
CA ALA A 48 15.48 -5.53 7.24
C ALA A 48 13.97 -5.63 6.91
N LEU A 49 13.17 -4.60 7.20
CA LEU A 49 11.75 -4.54 6.82
C LEU A 49 11.57 -4.51 5.30
N ARG A 50 12.37 -3.70 4.58
CA ARG A 50 12.36 -3.70 3.12
C ARG A 50 12.75 -5.06 2.54
N SER A 51 13.74 -5.73 3.14
CA SER A 51 14.15 -7.07 2.72
C SER A 51 13.05 -8.11 2.99
N LEU A 52 12.30 -7.95 4.09
CA LEU A 52 11.15 -8.80 4.41
C LEU A 52 10.05 -8.66 3.36
N GLU A 53 9.75 -7.45 2.88
CA GLU A 53 8.78 -7.23 1.80
C GLU A 53 9.16 -7.98 0.53
N LEU A 54 10.42 -7.88 0.10
CA LEU A 54 10.92 -8.59 -1.08
C LEU A 54 10.73 -10.10 -0.93
N VAL A 55 11.14 -10.67 0.21
CA VAL A 55 11.01 -12.12 0.47
C VAL A 55 9.56 -12.56 0.50
N ILE A 56 8.68 -11.80 1.16
CA ILE A 56 7.25 -12.12 1.22
C ILE A 56 6.60 -12.00 -0.17
N ALA A 57 6.89 -10.94 -0.93
CA ALA A 57 6.39 -10.79 -2.29
C ALA A 57 6.84 -11.95 -3.20
N ALA A 58 8.10 -12.35 -3.12
CA ALA A 58 8.63 -13.47 -3.90
C ALA A 58 8.00 -14.82 -3.52
N ARG A 59 7.81 -15.09 -2.22
CA ARG A 59 7.10 -16.30 -1.74
C ARG A 59 5.66 -16.33 -2.18
N THR A 60 4.97 -15.19 -2.10
CA THR A 60 3.58 -15.08 -2.53
C THR A 60 3.47 -15.26 -4.03
N ALA A 61 4.35 -14.67 -4.83
CA ALA A 61 4.39 -14.88 -6.28
C ALA A 61 4.59 -16.36 -6.65
N LEU A 62 5.51 -17.06 -5.95
CA LEU A 62 5.73 -18.49 -6.18
C LEU A 62 4.52 -19.34 -5.75
N THR A 63 3.82 -18.95 -4.67
CA THR A 63 2.57 -19.59 -4.25
C THR A 63 1.46 -19.35 -5.29
N LEU A 64 1.32 -18.12 -5.78
CA LEU A 64 0.35 -17.75 -6.81
C LEU A 64 0.60 -18.48 -8.14
N SER A 65 1.86 -18.76 -8.48
CA SER A 65 2.21 -19.51 -9.69
C SER A 65 1.73 -20.97 -9.70
N GLN A 66 1.30 -21.50 -8.55
CA GLN A 66 0.76 -22.86 -8.43
C GLN A 66 -0.69 -22.93 -8.90
N TYR A 67 -1.39 -21.79 -8.96
CA TYR A 67 -2.73 -21.74 -9.56
C TYR A 67 -2.64 -21.90 -11.08
N ALA A 68 -3.46 -22.79 -11.62
CA ALA A 68 -3.73 -22.85 -13.05
C ALA A 68 -4.60 -21.64 -13.44
N TRP A 69 -4.01 -20.76 -14.24
CA TRP A 69 -4.54 -19.44 -14.59
C TRP A 69 -5.99 -19.41 -15.09
N THR A 70 -6.35 -20.37 -15.94
CA THR A 70 -7.65 -20.47 -16.62
C THR A 70 -8.60 -21.48 -15.98
N VAL A 71 -8.15 -22.21 -14.96
CA VAL A 71 -8.98 -23.18 -14.25
C VAL A 71 -9.75 -22.44 -13.16
N PRO A 72 -11.04 -22.74 -12.97
CA PRO A 72 -11.76 -22.08 -11.92
C PRO A 72 -11.15 -22.30 -10.53
N LEU A 73 -11.10 -21.26 -9.67
CA LEU A 73 -10.50 -21.32 -8.33
C LEU A 73 -11.10 -22.44 -7.48
N MET A 74 -12.41 -22.68 -7.59
CA MET A 74 -13.11 -23.77 -6.90
C MET A 74 -12.75 -25.19 -7.39
N LYS A 75 -12.02 -25.32 -8.52
CA LYS A 75 -11.66 -26.61 -9.15
C LYS A 75 -10.17 -26.96 -9.04
N GLN A 76 -9.40 -26.19 -8.28
CA GLN A 76 -7.97 -26.40 -8.10
C GLN A 76 -7.59 -26.33 -6.62
N ASP A 77 -6.36 -26.69 -6.30
CA ASP A 77 -5.86 -26.67 -4.93
C ASP A 77 -5.89 -25.23 -4.38
N ASP A 78 -6.48 -25.08 -3.19
CA ASP A 78 -6.65 -23.76 -2.57
C ASP A 78 -5.39 -23.37 -1.79
N HIS A 79 -4.61 -22.47 -2.37
CA HIS A 79 -3.41 -21.91 -1.75
C HIS A 79 -3.65 -20.56 -1.03
N SER A 80 -4.90 -20.11 -0.90
CA SER A 80 -5.23 -18.78 -0.38
C SER A 80 -4.83 -18.60 1.08
N ALA A 81 -4.92 -19.67 1.87
CA ALA A 81 -4.49 -19.68 3.27
C ALA A 81 -2.98 -19.43 3.39
N GLU A 82 -2.18 -19.99 2.49
CA GLU A 82 -0.72 -19.81 2.48
C GLU A 82 -0.35 -18.38 2.07
N VAL A 83 -0.98 -17.84 1.02
CA VAL A 83 -0.81 -16.44 0.60
C VAL A 83 -1.14 -15.48 1.76
N ARG A 84 -2.27 -15.69 2.45
CA ARG A 84 -2.65 -14.86 3.60
C ARG A 84 -1.71 -15.01 4.79
N ARG A 85 -1.21 -16.21 5.04
CA ARG A 85 -0.23 -16.47 6.10
C ARG A 85 1.05 -15.66 5.85
N GLN A 86 1.53 -15.66 4.61
CA GLN A 86 2.71 -14.87 4.19
C GLN A 86 2.46 -13.35 4.33
N ALA A 87 1.32 -12.85 3.85
CA ALA A 87 0.93 -11.44 4.03
C ALA A 87 0.79 -11.06 5.51
N THR A 88 0.27 -11.97 6.35
CA THR A 88 0.11 -11.77 7.80
C THR A 88 1.45 -11.65 8.51
N VAL A 89 2.46 -12.43 8.11
CA VAL A 89 3.83 -12.28 8.66
C VAL A 89 4.35 -10.87 8.44
N LEU A 90 4.17 -10.31 7.23
CA LEU A 90 4.59 -8.95 6.91
C LEU A 90 3.81 -7.92 7.71
N TYR A 91 2.48 -8.03 7.72
CA TYR A 91 1.59 -7.15 8.48
C TYR A 91 1.94 -7.13 9.98
N THR A 92 2.09 -8.31 10.61
CA THR A 92 2.42 -8.41 12.03
C THR A 92 3.79 -7.82 12.33
N ALA A 93 4.77 -8.00 11.45
CA ALA A 93 6.09 -7.37 11.59
C ALA A 93 5.97 -5.84 11.58
N TYR A 94 5.30 -5.28 10.56
CA TYR A 94 5.08 -3.84 10.45
C TYR A 94 4.30 -3.28 11.64
N ARG A 95 3.17 -3.89 12.02
CA ARG A 95 2.36 -3.48 13.16
C ARG A 95 3.17 -3.44 14.46
N THR A 96 3.92 -4.51 14.71
CA THR A 96 4.75 -4.63 15.93
C THR A 96 5.85 -3.57 15.96
N VAL A 97 6.50 -3.30 14.83
CA VAL A 97 7.53 -2.26 14.75
C VAL A 97 6.90 -0.88 14.87
N ALA A 98 5.81 -0.60 14.16
CA ALA A 98 5.12 0.69 14.16
C ALA A 98 4.70 1.09 15.59
N ALA A 99 4.09 0.17 16.34
CA ALA A 99 3.66 0.41 17.71
C ALA A 99 4.81 0.74 18.69
N LYS A 100 6.04 0.32 18.40
CA LYS A 100 7.22 0.59 19.25
C LYS A 100 8.07 1.76 18.77
N ILE A 101 8.08 2.02 17.46
CA ILE A 101 8.99 2.97 16.83
C ILE A 101 8.29 4.29 16.48
N ALA A 102 6.95 4.33 16.43
CA ALA A 102 6.22 5.56 16.15
C ALA A 102 6.59 6.75 17.06
N PRO A 103 6.79 6.61 18.39
CA PRO A 103 7.26 7.71 19.22
C PRO A 103 8.64 8.24 18.83
N VAL A 104 9.53 7.35 18.36
CA VAL A 104 10.86 7.73 17.86
C VAL A 104 10.73 8.47 16.54
N LEU A 105 9.88 7.98 15.63
CA LEU A 105 9.65 8.62 14.33
C LEU A 105 8.94 9.96 14.44
N ALA A 106 8.03 10.13 15.41
CA ALA A 106 7.38 11.40 15.69
C ALA A 106 8.38 12.48 16.15
N ALA A 107 9.50 12.07 16.79
CA ALA A 107 10.61 12.96 17.11
C ALA A 107 11.57 13.22 15.93
N GLY A 108 11.33 12.57 14.79
CA GLY A 108 12.10 12.67 13.54
C GLY A 108 12.98 11.45 13.26
N LEU A 109 13.43 11.32 12.01
CA LEU A 109 14.35 10.24 11.62
C LEU A 109 15.72 10.43 12.30
N PRO A 110 16.25 9.40 13.00
CA PRO A 110 17.62 9.42 13.50
C PRO A 110 18.59 9.41 12.32
N ALA A 111 19.79 9.97 12.54
CA ALA A 111 20.86 9.90 11.55
C ALA A 111 21.18 8.43 11.22
N ALA A 112 21.15 8.09 9.94
CA ALA A 112 21.58 6.78 9.46
C ALA A 112 23.08 6.80 9.08
N PRO A 113 23.73 5.63 8.93
CA PRO A 113 25.00 5.54 8.22
C PRO A 113 24.78 5.76 6.72
N GLY A 114 25.60 6.60 6.07
CA GLY A 114 25.50 6.91 4.63
C GLY A 114 26.07 8.31 4.31
N ASP A 115 25.84 8.80 3.10
CA ASP A 115 26.18 10.17 2.72
C ASP A 115 25.47 11.15 3.67
N PRO A 116 26.21 11.92 4.49
CA PRO A 116 25.62 12.83 5.47
C PRO A 116 24.67 13.86 4.83
N ALA A 117 24.91 14.27 3.59
CA ALA A 117 24.10 15.27 2.91
C ALA A 117 22.74 14.73 2.48
N GLU A 118 22.70 13.56 1.82
CA GLU A 118 21.43 12.92 1.42
C GLU A 118 20.57 12.56 2.64
N LEU A 119 21.21 12.10 3.71
CA LEU A 119 20.50 11.69 4.92
C LEU A 119 19.94 12.88 5.71
N LEU A 120 20.67 14.00 5.77
CA LEU A 120 20.17 15.22 6.40
C LEU A 120 18.94 15.74 5.65
N THR A 121 18.98 15.73 4.32
CA THR A 121 17.87 16.12 3.46
C THR A 121 16.66 15.20 3.64
N ALA A 122 16.85 13.88 3.60
CA ALA A 122 15.76 12.91 3.83
C ALA A 122 15.13 13.06 5.22
N LYS A 123 15.93 13.31 6.25
CA LYS A 123 15.44 13.60 7.61
C LYS A 123 14.58 14.86 7.66
N ALA A 124 15.02 15.94 7.00
CA ALA A 124 14.26 17.19 6.94
C ALA A 124 12.92 16.98 6.22
N HIS A 125 12.93 16.35 5.04
CA HIS A 125 11.71 16.05 4.27
C HIS A 125 10.74 15.19 5.08
N PHE A 126 11.22 14.13 5.74
CA PHE A 126 10.41 13.30 6.61
C PHE A 126 9.75 14.13 7.72
N GLY A 127 10.54 14.93 8.46
CA GLY A 127 10.02 15.78 9.53
C GLY A 127 8.95 16.76 9.04
N THR A 128 9.16 17.38 7.88
CA THR A 128 8.18 18.25 7.22
C THR A 128 6.87 17.53 6.92
N ILE A 129 6.93 16.35 6.31
CA ILE A 129 5.73 15.57 5.96
C ILE A 129 5.00 15.11 7.22
N THR A 130 5.72 14.55 8.20
CA THR A 130 5.10 14.05 9.42
C THR A 130 4.46 15.16 10.24
N GLY A 131 5.00 16.38 10.20
CA GLY A 131 4.41 17.55 10.83
C GLY A 131 3.12 18.05 10.16
N ARG A 132 2.79 17.54 8.96
CA ARG A 132 1.58 17.87 8.20
C ARG A 132 0.54 16.74 8.21
N ILE A 133 0.78 15.64 8.93
CA ILE A 133 -0.18 14.56 9.10
C ILE A 133 -1.01 14.83 10.35
N THR A 134 -2.32 14.87 10.20
CA THR A 134 -3.29 14.95 11.28
C THR A 134 -4.17 13.71 11.30
N VAL A 135 -4.77 13.42 12.45
CA VAL A 135 -5.77 12.36 12.59
C VAL A 135 -7.07 13.03 12.99
N ASP A 136 -8.09 12.91 12.14
CA ASP A 136 -9.44 13.37 12.43
C ASP A 136 -10.26 12.18 12.92
N THR A 137 -10.55 12.18 14.22
CA THR A 137 -11.40 11.14 14.80
C THR A 137 -12.88 11.35 14.49
N GLY A 138 -13.30 12.54 14.02
CA GLY A 138 -14.58 12.92 13.38
C GLY A 138 -15.89 12.61 14.13
N GLN A 139 -16.02 11.40 14.66
CA GLN A 139 -17.14 10.84 15.39
C GLN A 139 -16.62 10.18 16.66
N ASP A 140 -17.26 10.43 17.80
CA ASP A 140 -16.93 9.82 19.09
C ASP A 140 -17.43 8.36 19.17
N LEU A 141 -17.07 7.57 18.15
CA LEU A 141 -17.37 6.15 18.08
C LEU A 141 -16.31 5.37 18.88
N PRO A 142 -16.72 4.42 19.73
CA PRO A 142 -15.79 3.58 20.47
C PRO A 142 -14.78 2.90 19.52
N GLY A 143 -13.49 3.00 19.83
CA GLY A 143 -12.42 2.34 19.08
C GLY A 143 -11.95 3.05 17.81
N THR A 144 -12.62 4.12 17.35
CA THR A 144 -12.18 4.87 16.15
C THR A 144 -10.82 5.53 16.36
N ALA A 145 -10.58 6.12 17.52
CA ALA A 145 -9.28 6.73 17.85
C ALA A 145 -8.15 5.70 17.77
N ASP A 146 -8.33 4.51 18.37
CA ASP A 146 -7.34 3.43 18.33
C ASP A 146 -7.14 2.88 16.91
N TYR A 147 -8.22 2.73 16.16
CA TYR A 147 -8.19 2.28 14.76
C TYR A 147 -7.34 3.22 13.89
N LEU A 148 -7.63 4.52 13.93
CA LEU A 148 -6.90 5.53 13.16
C LEU A 148 -5.48 5.74 13.67
N HIS A 149 -5.26 5.60 14.98
CA HIS A 149 -3.92 5.73 15.56
C HIS A 149 -2.96 4.68 15.02
N VAL A 150 -3.38 3.41 14.89
CA VAL A 150 -2.53 2.37 14.29
C VAL A 150 -2.23 2.67 12.82
N ILE A 151 -3.21 3.16 12.05
CA ILE A 151 -3.00 3.55 10.65
C ILE A 151 -1.98 4.67 10.54
N HIS A 152 -2.07 5.68 11.42
CA HIS A 152 -1.08 6.74 11.53
C HIS A 152 0.32 6.19 11.83
N GLN A 153 0.46 5.31 12.83
CA GLN A 153 1.76 4.69 13.15
C GLN A 153 2.33 3.88 11.98
N MET A 154 1.47 3.16 11.25
CA MET A 154 1.85 2.41 10.05
C MET A 154 2.31 3.32 8.93
N LEU A 155 1.62 4.45 8.69
CA LEU A 155 2.02 5.47 7.72
C LEU A 155 3.40 6.03 8.05
N LEU A 156 3.66 6.39 9.31
CA LEU A 156 4.98 6.88 9.74
C LEU A 156 6.09 5.85 9.47
N LEU A 157 5.84 4.57 9.80
CA LEU A 157 6.82 3.50 9.56
C LEU A 157 7.06 3.31 8.05
N CYS A 158 6.00 3.31 7.24
CA CYS A 158 6.10 3.15 5.79
C CYS A 158 6.91 4.29 5.16
N LEU A 159 6.63 5.55 5.52
CA LEU A 159 7.44 6.71 5.11
C LEU A 159 8.91 6.54 5.50
N ALA A 160 9.18 6.01 6.70
CA ALA A 160 10.55 5.79 7.17
C ALA A 160 11.26 4.71 6.33
N VAL A 161 10.62 3.58 6.04
CA VAL A 161 11.17 2.53 5.17
C VAL A 161 11.39 3.05 3.74
N THR A 162 10.51 3.90 3.24
CA THR A 162 10.61 4.52 1.91
C THR A 162 11.86 5.39 1.74
N THR A 163 12.41 5.96 2.82
CA THR A 163 13.69 6.71 2.74
C THR A 163 14.89 5.85 2.32
N ARG A 164 14.76 4.52 2.35
CA ARG A 164 15.83 3.58 2.01
C ARG A 164 15.99 3.39 0.49
N GLY A 165 15.07 3.88 -0.33
CA GLY A 165 15.12 3.82 -1.80
C GLY A 165 15.27 5.19 -2.46
N PRO A 166 15.89 5.30 -3.65
CA PRO A 166 16.03 6.57 -4.37
C PRO A 166 14.68 7.17 -4.79
N HIS A 167 13.75 6.36 -5.34
CA HIS A 167 12.42 6.83 -5.73
C HIS A 167 11.60 7.19 -4.50
N GLY A 168 11.75 6.42 -3.43
CA GLY A 168 11.17 6.76 -2.14
C GLY A 168 11.66 8.12 -1.61
N ARG A 169 12.97 8.37 -1.58
CA ARG A 169 13.52 9.68 -1.19
C ARG A 169 13.00 10.82 -2.06
N ARG A 170 12.84 10.57 -3.36
CA ARG A 170 12.27 11.53 -4.29
C ARG A 170 10.80 11.83 -3.96
N LEU A 171 9.97 10.82 -3.68
CA LEU A 171 8.59 11.02 -3.23
C LEU A 171 8.52 11.93 -2.00
N LEU A 172 9.36 11.65 -0.98
CA LEU A 172 9.42 12.48 0.22
C LEU A 172 9.87 13.93 -0.09
N ALA A 173 10.79 14.11 -1.03
CA ALA A 173 11.22 15.45 -1.44
C ALA A 173 10.07 16.23 -2.10
N GLU A 174 9.34 15.60 -3.02
CA GLU A 174 8.24 16.23 -3.74
C GLU A 174 7.06 16.56 -2.79
N LEU A 175 6.69 15.64 -1.89
CA LEU A 175 5.67 15.89 -0.86
C LEU A 175 6.09 17.01 0.12
N ALA A 176 7.35 17.04 0.56
CA ALA A 176 7.84 18.09 1.46
C ALA A 176 7.83 19.46 0.78
N ALA A 177 8.19 19.51 -0.52
CA ALA A 177 8.23 20.70 -1.34
C ALA A 177 6.84 21.26 -1.67
N SER A 178 5.77 20.47 -1.57
CA SER A 178 4.38 20.90 -1.79
C SER A 178 3.69 21.28 -0.46
N PRO A 179 3.52 22.57 -0.12
CA PRO A 179 2.87 22.98 1.15
C PRO A 179 1.44 22.45 1.32
N GLN A 180 0.74 22.23 0.20
CA GLN A 180 -0.62 21.72 0.13
C GLN A 180 -0.71 20.21 0.37
N ALA A 181 0.42 19.48 0.38
CA ALA A 181 0.47 18.04 0.69
C ALA A 181 0.27 17.75 2.19
N ALA A 182 -0.71 18.41 2.80
CA ALA A 182 -1.21 18.09 4.13
C ALA A 182 -2.15 16.88 4.05
N ILE A 183 -2.06 16.00 5.05
CA ILE A 183 -2.77 14.73 5.09
C ILE A 183 -3.63 14.68 6.36
N THR A 184 -4.93 14.50 6.19
CA THR A 184 -5.83 14.17 7.30
C THR A 184 -6.21 12.70 7.21
N ILE A 185 -5.83 11.90 8.21
CA ILE A 185 -6.29 10.50 8.31
C ILE A 185 -7.66 10.50 8.96
N ASP A 186 -8.67 9.92 8.30
CA ASP A 186 -10.02 9.81 8.83
C ASP A 186 -10.61 8.41 8.65
N GLN A 187 -11.81 8.19 9.18
CA GLN A 187 -12.59 6.99 8.96
C GLN A 187 -13.58 7.22 7.79
N ARG A 188 -13.59 6.30 6.82
CA ARG A 188 -14.45 6.39 5.64
C ARG A 188 -15.33 5.16 5.48
N TYR A 189 -16.65 5.33 5.44
CA TYR A 189 -17.53 4.20 5.10
C TYR A 189 -17.44 3.85 3.61
N LYS A 190 -17.31 2.55 3.30
CA LYS A 190 -17.41 1.99 1.95
C LYS A 190 -18.37 0.80 1.90
N PHE A 191 -18.93 0.56 0.71
CA PHE A 191 -19.81 -0.58 0.45
C PHE A 191 -19.07 -1.90 0.20
N ARG A 192 -17.76 -1.84 -0.03
CA ARG A 192 -16.89 -2.99 -0.31
C ARG A 192 -15.53 -2.80 0.39
N PRO A 193 -14.82 -3.90 0.70
CA PRO A 193 -13.43 -3.84 1.14
C PRO A 193 -12.56 -3.04 0.15
N SER A 194 -11.60 -2.27 0.67
CA SER A 194 -10.53 -1.64 -0.12
C SER A 194 -9.32 -1.34 0.77
N SER A 195 -8.20 -0.98 0.15
CA SER A 195 -7.10 -0.26 0.81
C SER A 195 -7.54 1.14 1.29
N LEU A 196 -6.62 1.83 1.98
CA LEU A 196 -6.72 3.27 2.26
C LEU A 196 -7.03 4.04 0.97
N LEU A 197 -7.68 5.21 1.08
CA LEU A 197 -8.05 6.01 -0.09
C LEU A 197 -7.65 7.47 0.09
N ALA A 198 -6.90 8.01 -0.85
CA ALA A 198 -6.62 9.43 -0.97
C ALA A 198 -7.77 10.19 -1.65
N TYR A 199 -8.17 11.33 -1.09
CA TYR A 199 -9.18 12.20 -1.69
C TYR A 199 -9.04 13.66 -1.27
N GLY A 200 -9.54 14.60 -2.09
CA GLY A 200 -9.57 16.03 -1.77
C GLY A 200 -10.86 16.49 -1.05
N PRO A 201 -10.87 17.69 -0.44
CA PRO A 201 -12.01 18.21 0.34
C PRO A 201 -13.31 18.40 -0.44
N ASP A 202 -13.23 18.84 -1.69
CA ASP A 202 -14.41 19.22 -2.47
C ASP A 202 -15.11 18.00 -3.11
N ASN A 203 -14.68 16.78 -2.82
CA ASN A 203 -15.20 15.59 -3.51
C ASN A 203 -15.31 14.32 -2.65
N PRO A 204 -16.34 14.22 -1.77
CA PRO A 204 -16.59 13.01 -0.98
C PRO A 204 -17.17 11.84 -1.81
N ALA A 205 -17.68 12.08 -3.01
CA ALA A 205 -18.19 11.05 -3.92
C ALA A 205 -17.98 11.55 -5.36
N GLY A 206 -17.01 10.97 -6.09
CA GLY A 206 -16.66 11.41 -7.45
C GLY A 206 -17.89 11.63 -8.34
N PRO A 207 -17.91 12.66 -9.24
CA PRO A 207 -17.41 12.49 -10.60
C PRO A 207 -16.98 13.76 -11.40
N GLN A 208 -16.43 13.51 -12.61
CA GLN A 208 -16.32 14.30 -13.85
C GLN A 208 -15.61 15.67 -13.87
N CYS A 209 -14.34 15.67 -14.29
CA CYS A 209 -13.72 16.79 -14.99
C CYS A 209 -13.94 16.67 -16.52
N ALA A 210 -13.98 17.82 -17.19
CA ALA A 210 -14.24 17.93 -18.62
C ALA A 210 -13.21 17.21 -19.50
N THR A 211 -13.68 16.65 -20.61
CA THR A 211 -12.92 15.93 -21.63
C THR A 211 -11.83 16.81 -22.26
N PRO A 212 -10.53 16.44 -22.25
CA PRO A 212 -9.53 17.13 -23.05
C PRO A 212 -9.48 16.60 -24.48
N ALA A 213 -9.03 17.48 -25.37
CA ALA A 213 -9.12 17.33 -26.82
C ALA A 213 -7.88 16.73 -27.50
N ALA A 214 -6.93 16.13 -26.76
CA ALA A 214 -5.69 15.64 -27.36
C ALA A 214 -5.29 14.23 -26.88
N PRO A 215 -4.84 13.38 -27.81
CA PRO A 215 -4.35 12.04 -27.51
C PRO A 215 -2.96 12.04 -26.86
N LEU A 216 -2.77 11.27 -25.78
CA LEU A 216 -1.49 11.14 -25.07
C LEU A 216 -0.78 9.81 -25.37
N THR A 217 0.53 9.89 -25.63
CA THR A 217 1.48 8.78 -25.79
C THR A 217 2.77 9.12 -25.05
N GLY A 218 3.24 8.25 -24.14
CA GLY A 218 4.48 8.45 -23.37
C GLY A 218 4.26 9.01 -21.95
N ALA A 219 5.34 9.49 -21.32
CA ALA A 219 5.25 10.19 -20.03
C ALA A 219 4.30 11.38 -20.18
N VAL A 220 3.23 11.38 -19.38
CA VAL A 220 2.19 12.40 -19.49
C VAL A 220 2.53 13.54 -18.54
N PRO A 221 2.94 14.72 -19.02
CA PRO A 221 2.90 15.90 -18.19
C PRO A 221 1.42 16.18 -17.91
N LEU A 222 0.96 15.83 -16.71
CA LEU A 222 -0.37 16.22 -16.24
C LEU A 222 -0.43 17.77 -16.31
N PRO A 223 -1.33 18.35 -17.13
CA PRO A 223 -1.28 19.77 -17.52
C PRO A 223 -1.47 20.70 -16.33
N ASP A 224 -0.86 21.90 -16.39
CA ASP A 224 -0.83 22.90 -15.31
C ASP A 224 -2.16 23.01 -14.54
N ARG A 225 -2.05 22.82 -13.23
CA ARG A 225 -2.95 21.98 -12.44
C ARG A 225 -3.67 22.80 -11.35
N GLY A 226 -4.66 23.61 -11.70
CA GLY A 226 -5.60 24.24 -10.74
C GLY A 226 -4.98 24.91 -9.49
N VAL A 227 -5.75 25.02 -8.40
CA VAL A 227 -5.22 25.37 -7.07
C VAL A 227 -5.06 24.05 -6.30
N GLY A 228 -3.84 23.73 -5.90
CA GLY A 228 -3.56 22.55 -5.07
C GLY A 228 -4.37 22.53 -3.78
N SER A 229 -4.70 21.32 -3.28
CA SER A 229 -5.55 21.14 -2.10
C SER A 229 -4.96 20.15 -1.10
N HIS A 230 -5.44 20.22 0.14
CA HIS A 230 -5.13 19.20 1.14
C HIS A 230 -5.77 17.87 0.77
N SER A 231 -5.23 16.79 1.32
CA SER A 231 -5.77 15.44 1.10
C SER A 231 -6.24 14.80 2.39
N TYR A 232 -7.21 13.92 2.24
CA TYR A 232 -7.60 12.96 3.25
C TYR A 232 -7.06 11.59 2.87
N LEU A 233 -6.58 10.82 3.84
CA LEU A 233 -6.34 9.38 3.72
C LEU A 233 -7.43 8.66 4.51
N GLY A 234 -8.48 8.25 3.81
CA GLY A 234 -9.63 7.59 4.41
C GLY A 234 -9.38 6.12 4.69
N ALA A 235 -9.42 5.75 5.97
CA ALA A 235 -9.40 4.39 6.44
C ALA A 235 -10.78 3.74 6.25
N PRO A 236 -10.92 2.77 5.32
CA PRO A 236 -12.23 2.26 5.01
C PRO A 236 -12.78 1.42 6.16
N VAL A 237 -14.08 1.55 6.35
CA VAL A 237 -14.90 0.63 7.15
C VAL A 237 -16.08 0.18 6.30
N TRP A 238 -16.37 -1.11 6.30
CA TRP A 238 -17.46 -1.70 5.55
C TRP A 238 -18.03 -2.87 6.36
N LEU A 239 -19.28 -3.20 6.09
CA LEU A 239 -19.88 -4.41 6.61
C LEU A 239 -20.51 -5.17 5.45
N ASP A 240 -20.34 -6.49 5.47
CA ASP A 240 -20.85 -7.38 4.45
C ASP A 240 -22.39 -7.41 4.56
N GLY A 241 -23.07 -6.53 3.81
CA GLY A 241 -24.53 -6.43 3.82
C GLY A 241 -25.09 -5.06 3.40
N LYS A 242 -26.40 -5.01 3.12
CA LYS A 242 -27.13 -3.77 2.83
C LYS A 242 -27.54 -3.08 4.14
N ILE A 243 -26.58 -2.47 4.82
CA ILE A 243 -26.91 -1.63 5.98
C ILE A 243 -27.55 -0.33 5.46
N GLY A 244 -28.67 0.07 6.09
CA GLY A 244 -29.51 1.18 5.63
C GLY A 244 -28.90 2.58 5.77
N SER A 245 -27.76 2.73 6.47
CA SER A 245 -27.03 4.01 6.58
C SER A 245 -25.53 3.82 6.86
N LYS A 246 -24.72 4.83 6.50
CA LYS A 246 -23.25 4.82 6.67
C LYS A 246 -22.85 4.86 8.15
N GLU A 247 -23.60 5.60 8.96
CA GLU A 247 -23.37 5.79 10.39
C GLU A 247 -23.59 4.49 11.17
N ALA A 248 -24.65 3.75 10.83
CA ALA A 248 -24.89 2.42 11.39
C ALA A 248 -23.78 1.45 10.97
N GLY A 249 -23.30 1.55 9.73
CA GLY A 249 -22.19 0.75 9.23
C GLY A 249 -20.87 0.97 9.99
N ALA A 250 -20.51 2.24 10.20
CA ALA A 250 -19.30 2.61 10.94
C ALA A 250 -19.36 2.20 12.42
N LEU A 251 -20.50 2.44 13.09
CA LEU A 251 -20.72 2.05 14.48
C LEU A 251 -20.63 0.53 14.68
N LEU A 252 -21.33 -0.24 13.83
CA LEU A 252 -21.32 -1.70 13.92
C LEU A 252 -19.94 -2.27 13.62
N PHE A 253 -19.18 -1.67 12.69
CA PHE A 253 -17.82 -2.10 12.38
C PHE A 253 -16.90 -1.98 13.61
N THR A 254 -16.90 -0.83 14.28
CA THR A 254 -16.02 -0.62 15.44
C THR A 254 -16.48 -1.36 16.69
N GLN A 255 -17.79 -1.65 16.82
CA GLN A 255 -18.33 -2.40 17.96
C GLN A 255 -18.23 -3.93 17.80
N HIS A 256 -18.32 -4.46 16.59
CA HIS A 256 -18.42 -5.91 16.35
C HIS A 256 -17.19 -6.55 15.72
N LEU A 257 -16.30 -5.78 15.11
CA LEU A 257 -15.05 -6.30 14.58
C LEU A 257 -13.88 -5.90 15.50
N PRO A 258 -13.13 -6.87 16.06
CA PRO A 258 -11.91 -6.54 16.79
C PRO A 258 -10.98 -5.69 15.92
N ILE A 259 -10.44 -4.60 16.48
CA ILE A 259 -9.59 -3.63 15.77
C ILE A 259 -8.44 -4.31 15.00
N GLU A 260 -7.86 -5.37 15.56
CA GLU A 260 -6.86 -6.20 14.88
C GLU A 260 -7.35 -6.76 13.55
N GLN A 261 -8.56 -7.33 13.53
CA GLN A 261 -9.17 -7.88 12.32
C GLN A 261 -9.54 -6.77 11.33
N ALA A 262 -10.01 -5.62 11.83
CA ALA A 262 -10.28 -4.45 11.00
C ALA A 262 -9.01 -4.01 10.24
N HIS A 263 -7.89 -3.87 10.94
CA HIS A 263 -6.62 -3.50 10.33
C HIS A 263 -6.10 -4.56 9.36
N GLN A 264 -6.19 -5.85 9.71
CA GLN A 264 -5.76 -6.91 8.80
C GLN A 264 -6.54 -6.85 7.48
N ARG A 265 -7.84 -6.55 7.51
CA ARG A 265 -8.63 -6.46 6.27
C ARG A 265 -8.22 -5.32 5.35
N ILE A 266 -7.57 -4.26 5.85
CA ILE A 266 -7.19 -3.07 5.05
C ILE A 266 -5.68 -2.87 4.86
N LEU A 267 -4.85 -3.55 5.65
CA LEU A 267 -3.40 -3.39 5.69
C LEU A 267 -2.64 -4.70 5.42
N LEU A 268 -3.32 -5.75 4.93
CA LEU A 268 -2.65 -6.98 4.52
C LEU A 268 -1.98 -6.86 3.14
N GLY A 269 -2.21 -5.80 2.38
CA GLY A 269 -1.84 -5.73 0.97
C GLY A 269 -2.96 -6.26 0.07
N SER A 270 -2.70 -6.32 -1.23
CA SER A 270 -3.64 -6.79 -2.23
C SER A 270 -3.02 -7.72 -3.25
N LEU A 271 -3.88 -8.35 -4.03
CA LEU A 271 -3.55 -9.03 -5.27
C LEU A 271 -3.63 -8.02 -6.42
N SER A 272 -2.56 -7.90 -7.18
CA SER A 272 -2.45 -7.06 -8.38
C SER A 272 -2.04 -7.92 -9.57
N PHE A 273 -2.13 -7.34 -10.77
CA PHE A 273 -1.84 -8.05 -12.02
C PHE A 273 -0.89 -7.26 -12.91
N SER A 274 0.03 -7.95 -13.57
CA SER A 274 0.91 -7.35 -14.56
C SER A 274 0.21 -7.17 -15.91
N GLU A 275 0.87 -6.54 -16.88
CA GLU A 275 0.35 -6.41 -18.26
C GLU A 275 0.07 -7.77 -18.90
N ASN A 276 0.99 -8.72 -18.72
CA ASN A 276 0.82 -10.12 -19.11
C ASN A 276 -0.17 -10.91 -18.22
N LYS A 277 -0.94 -10.20 -17.40
CA LYS A 277 -1.94 -10.71 -16.45
C LYS A 277 -1.38 -11.66 -15.39
N TYR A 278 -0.09 -11.68 -15.11
CA TYR A 278 0.43 -12.46 -13.99
C TYR A 278 0.00 -11.85 -12.66
N ALA A 279 -0.61 -12.65 -11.79
CA ALA A 279 -0.98 -12.23 -10.45
C ALA A 279 0.27 -12.10 -9.57
N PHE A 280 0.34 -11.03 -8.79
CA PHE A 280 1.37 -10.83 -7.78
C PHE A 280 0.80 -10.13 -6.56
N TYR A 281 1.54 -10.20 -5.44
CA TYR A 281 1.15 -9.57 -4.19
C TYR A 281 1.78 -8.19 -4.08
N THR A 282 0.93 -7.19 -3.82
CA THR A 282 1.33 -5.82 -3.54
C THR A 282 1.32 -5.59 -2.03
N PRO A 283 2.49 -5.40 -1.39
CA PRO A 283 2.57 -5.15 0.04
C PRO A 283 1.88 -3.85 0.46
N LEU A 284 1.41 -3.80 1.71
CA LEU A 284 0.72 -2.63 2.28
C LEU A 284 1.48 -1.31 2.11
N ARG A 285 2.82 -1.35 2.15
CA ARG A 285 3.64 -0.15 1.97
C ARG A 285 3.49 0.40 0.57
N ILE A 286 3.50 -0.46 -0.45
CA ILE A 286 3.35 -0.03 -1.84
C ILE A 286 1.94 0.54 -2.08
N GLU A 287 0.90 -0.09 -1.52
CA GLU A 287 -0.47 0.46 -1.57
C GLU A 287 -0.56 1.83 -0.90
N LEU A 288 0.08 2.01 0.25
CA LEU A 288 0.12 3.31 0.92
C LEU A 288 0.89 4.35 0.10
N LEU A 289 2.00 3.95 -0.53
CA LEU A 289 2.77 4.84 -1.38
C LEU A 289 2.00 5.26 -2.63
N HIS A 290 1.17 4.37 -3.18
CA HIS A 290 0.20 4.70 -4.22
C HIS A 290 -0.74 5.81 -3.74
N GLU A 291 -1.32 5.69 -2.54
CA GLU A 291 -2.16 6.77 -1.99
C GLU A 291 -1.40 8.08 -1.74
N LEU A 292 -0.09 8.02 -1.47
CA LEU A 292 0.73 9.23 -1.32
C LEU A 292 1.06 9.91 -2.66
N LEU A 293 1.07 9.17 -3.77
CA LEU A 293 1.15 9.76 -5.11
C LEU A 293 -0.14 10.52 -5.43
N HIS A 294 -1.30 9.97 -5.07
CA HIS A 294 -2.57 10.70 -5.12
C HIS A 294 -2.53 11.99 -4.28
N VAL A 295 -1.98 11.94 -3.06
CA VAL A 295 -1.78 13.14 -2.21
C VAL A 295 -0.91 14.18 -2.92
N LEU A 296 0.18 13.75 -3.55
CA LEU A 296 1.06 14.63 -4.29
C LEU A 296 0.34 15.27 -5.49
N HIS A 297 -0.43 14.48 -6.24
CA HIS A 297 -1.24 14.96 -7.35
C HIS A 297 -2.28 15.98 -6.88
N ASN A 298 -2.97 15.74 -5.76
CA ASN A 298 -3.92 16.68 -5.14
C ASN A 298 -3.24 18.00 -4.73
N ALA A 299 -2.07 17.90 -4.10
CA ALA A 299 -1.30 19.06 -3.66
C ALA A 299 -0.79 19.90 -4.83
N GLN A 300 -0.55 19.25 -5.97
CA GLN A 300 -0.19 19.89 -7.22
C GLN A 300 -1.41 20.36 -8.02
N GLY A 301 -2.65 20.03 -7.59
CA GLY A 301 -3.93 20.36 -8.25
C GLY A 301 -4.22 19.55 -9.52
N ALA A 302 -3.60 18.38 -9.66
CA ALA A 302 -3.63 17.49 -10.83
C ALA A 302 -4.78 16.50 -10.86
N ASN A 303 -5.57 16.50 -9.80
CA ASN A 303 -6.44 15.37 -9.50
C ASN A 303 -7.45 15.15 -10.64
N ARG A 304 -7.56 13.89 -11.09
CA ARG A 304 -8.65 13.38 -11.96
C ARG A 304 -8.90 14.22 -13.21
N ILE A 305 -7.83 14.64 -13.88
CA ILE A 305 -7.92 15.18 -15.24
C ILE A 305 -8.36 14.02 -16.13
N ALA A 306 -9.57 14.12 -16.72
CA ALA A 306 -9.98 13.16 -17.74
C ALA A 306 -8.92 13.18 -18.85
N VAL A 307 -8.51 12.05 -19.41
CA VAL A 307 -7.62 12.04 -20.58
C VAL A 307 -8.14 11.02 -21.58
N VAL A 308 -8.10 11.41 -22.86
CA VAL A 308 -8.25 10.45 -23.96
C VAL A 308 -6.93 9.71 -24.11
N LEU A 309 -6.82 8.52 -23.54
CA LEU A 309 -5.71 7.62 -23.79
C LEU A 309 -5.77 7.16 -25.26
N THR A 310 -4.73 7.43 -26.03
CA THR A 310 -4.65 6.97 -27.42
C THR A 310 -3.95 5.65 -27.57
N GLY A 311 -4.27 4.96 -28.66
CA GLY A 311 -3.44 3.86 -29.16
C GLY A 311 -3.73 2.50 -28.53
N GLY A 312 -4.93 2.27 -28.01
CA GLY A 312 -5.29 0.97 -27.44
C GLY A 312 -4.74 0.73 -26.02
N LEU A 313 -4.18 1.77 -25.37
CA LEU A 313 -4.10 1.85 -23.90
C LEU A 313 -5.53 2.13 -23.40
N THR A 314 -6.34 1.08 -23.41
CA THR A 314 -7.80 1.12 -23.33
C THR A 314 -8.32 1.81 -22.07
N THR A 315 -9.42 2.54 -22.23
CA THR A 315 -10.40 2.90 -21.19
C THR A 315 -10.92 1.68 -20.38
N GLU A 316 -10.54 0.46 -20.75
CA GLU A 316 -10.81 -0.78 -20.04
C GLU A 316 -9.89 -1.00 -18.82
N VAL A 317 -8.74 -0.31 -18.73
CA VAL A 317 -7.70 -0.57 -17.71
C VAL A 317 -7.48 0.62 -16.77
N TRP A 318 -7.66 1.84 -17.29
CA TRP A 318 -7.47 3.07 -16.54
C TRP A 318 -8.76 3.87 -16.52
N THR A 319 -9.24 4.21 -15.33
CA THR A 319 -10.46 5.00 -15.16
C THR A 319 -10.24 6.47 -15.50
N ASP A 320 -9.02 6.98 -15.28
CA ASP A 320 -8.61 8.34 -15.64
C ASP A 320 -7.08 8.45 -15.77
N ALA A 321 -6.60 9.65 -16.12
CA ALA A 321 -5.18 9.93 -16.33
C ALA A 321 -4.37 9.95 -15.04
N GLU A 322 -5.04 10.26 -13.94
CA GLU A 322 -4.42 10.39 -12.64
C GLU A 322 -4.03 8.99 -12.16
N GLU A 323 -4.90 7.99 -12.30
CA GLU A 323 -4.57 6.58 -12.05
C GLU A 323 -3.43 6.07 -12.92
N TYR A 324 -3.43 6.41 -14.22
CA TYR A 324 -2.31 6.07 -15.11
C TYR A 324 -1.02 6.73 -14.65
N ALA A 325 -1.04 8.02 -14.31
CA ALA A 325 0.14 8.75 -13.85
C ALA A 325 0.66 8.20 -12.52
N THR A 326 -0.25 7.84 -11.61
CA THR A 326 0.07 7.23 -10.31
C THR A 326 0.73 5.87 -10.48
N ILE A 327 0.27 5.03 -11.41
CA ILE A 327 0.78 3.65 -11.52
C ILE A 327 1.94 3.50 -12.49
N ALA A 328 1.88 4.10 -13.69
CA ALA A 328 2.79 3.77 -14.79
C ALA A 328 3.33 4.96 -15.59
N GLY A 329 2.56 6.04 -15.74
CA GLY A 329 2.84 7.11 -16.71
C GLY A 329 3.39 8.43 -16.17
N GLY A 330 3.47 8.57 -14.85
CA GLY A 330 3.95 9.79 -14.19
C GLY A 330 5.48 9.86 -14.11
N ASP A 331 6.00 11.02 -13.74
CA ASP A 331 7.44 11.21 -13.52
C ASP A 331 7.96 10.40 -12.32
N LEU A 332 7.06 10.04 -11.41
CA LEU A 332 7.26 9.14 -10.29
C LEU A 332 5.99 8.30 -10.12
N THR A 333 6.12 6.98 -10.03
CA THR A 333 4.98 6.06 -10.10
C THR A 333 5.06 4.92 -9.09
N GLU A 334 3.93 4.25 -8.85
CA GLU A 334 3.84 3.01 -8.08
C GLU A 334 4.81 1.96 -8.63
N ASN A 335 4.86 1.76 -9.95
CA ASN A 335 5.76 0.78 -10.57
C ASN A 335 7.25 1.08 -10.28
N MET A 336 7.66 2.35 -10.29
CA MET A 336 9.03 2.73 -9.89
C MET A 336 9.32 2.38 -8.43
N LEU A 337 8.34 2.57 -7.54
CA LEU A 337 8.46 2.27 -6.11
C LEU A 337 8.38 0.75 -5.83
N GLY A 338 7.59 0.01 -6.60
CA GLY A 338 7.47 -1.45 -6.54
C GLY A 338 8.74 -2.16 -7.05
N ALA A 339 9.35 -1.64 -8.12
CA ALA A 339 10.59 -2.18 -8.67
C ALA A 339 11.74 -2.17 -7.65
N GLU A 340 11.75 -1.22 -6.69
CA GLU A 340 12.74 -1.17 -5.61
C GLU A 340 12.72 -2.39 -4.67
N ILE A 341 11.63 -3.16 -4.66
CA ILE A 341 11.49 -4.42 -3.92
C ILE A 341 11.22 -5.62 -4.84
N GLY A 342 11.44 -5.46 -6.14
CA GLY A 342 11.34 -6.53 -7.13
C GLY A 342 9.91 -6.91 -7.51
N LEU A 343 8.93 -6.03 -7.34
CA LEU A 343 7.58 -6.27 -7.87
C LEU A 343 7.55 -6.15 -9.39
N PRO A 344 6.72 -6.95 -10.08
CA PRO A 344 6.34 -6.67 -11.46
C PRO A 344 5.61 -5.33 -11.59
N ASP A 345 5.61 -4.77 -12.79
CA ASP A 345 4.80 -3.59 -13.10
C ASP A 345 3.31 -3.94 -13.02
N ARG A 346 2.57 -3.15 -12.24
CA ARG A 346 1.13 -3.23 -12.15
C ARG A 346 0.48 -2.67 -13.42
N TYR A 347 -0.52 -3.37 -13.91
CA TYR A 347 -1.31 -3.01 -15.07
C TYR A 347 -2.78 -2.81 -14.69
N GLY A 348 -3.14 -1.55 -14.45
CA GLY A 348 -4.47 -1.12 -14.02
C GLY A 348 -4.57 -0.82 -12.53
N HIS A 349 -5.64 -0.10 -12.17
CA HIS A 349 -5.92 0.31 -10.80
C HIS A 349 -6.58 -0.81 -9.96
N GLY A 350 -6.98 -1.91 -10.59
CA GLY A 350 -7.53 -3.09 -9.95
C GLY A 350 -6.57 -3.67 -8.90
N GLY A 351 -6.99 -3.60 -7.64
CA GLY A 351 -6.33 -4.23 -6.50
C GLY A 351 -7.39 -5.02 -5.75
N LEU A 352 -7.19 -6.33 -5.59
CA LEU A 352 -8.18 -7.20 -4.98
C LEU A 352 -7.76 -7.57 -3.57
N SER A 353 -8.73 -7.60 -2.66
CA SER A 353 -8.50 -8.24 -1.35
C SER A 353 -8.00 -9.67 -1.56
N LEU A 354 -7.11 -10.13 -0.68
CA LEU A 354 -6.69 -11.55 -0.64
C LEU A 354 -7.89 -12.49 -0.38
N ASP A 355 -9.04 -11.95 0.04
CA ASP A 355 -10.31 -12.68 0.13
C ASP A 355 -10.80 -13.27 -1.19
N PHE A 356 -10.44 -12.67 -2.32
CA PHE A 356 -10.83 -13.13 -3.66
C PHE A 356 -10.13 -14.43 -4.08
N LEU A 357 -9.05 -14.83 -3.41
CA LEU A 357 -8.33 -16.07 -3.70
C LEU A 357 -8.96 -17.31 -3.05
N SER A 358 -9.81 -17.13 -2.04
CA SER A 358 -10.42 -18.25 -1.31
C SER A 358 -11.49 -18.92 -2.16
N SER A 359 -11.35 -20.23 -2.41
CA SER A 359 -12.35 -21.05 -3.10
C SER A 359 -13.71 -21.07 -2.40
N LYS A 360 -13.76 -20.65 -1.13
CA LYS A 360 -14.94 -20.63 -0.26
C LYS A 360 -15.57 -19.24 -0.16
N SER A 361 -14.97 -18.22 -0.77
CA SER A 361 -15.50 -16.86 -0.73
C SER A 361 -16.71 -16.73 -1.65
N GLU A 362 -17.80 -16.12 -1.19
CA GLU A 362 -18.90 -15.71 -2.08
C GLU A 362 -18.44 -14.67 -3.12
N ALA A 363 -17.30 -14.01 -2.88
CA ALA A 363 -16.64 -13.11 -3.81
C ALA A 363 -15.61 -13.80 -4.71
N ALA A 364 -15.41 -15.12 -4.59
CA ALA A 364 -14.55 -15.87 -5.50
C ALA A 364 -15.12 -15.78 -6.92
N VAL A 365 -14.33 -15.27 -7.85
CA VAL A 365 -14.69 -15.36 -9.27
C VAL A 365 -14.39 -16.76 -9.79
N ASP A 366 -14.83 -17.02 -11.03
CA ASP A 366 -14.54 -18.28 -11.71
C ASP A 366 -13.03 -18.54 -11.75
N SER A 367 -12.17 -17.71 -12.36
CA SER A 367 -10.71 -17.94 -12.46
C SER A 367 -9.82 -16.72 -12.19
N LEU A 368 -8.49 -16.91 -12.02
CA LEU A 368 -7.54 -15.78 -11.93
C LEU A 368 -7.54 -14.94 -13.23
N ALA A 369 -7.77 -15.56 -14.38
CA ALA A 369 -7.97 -14.86 -15.66
C ALA A 369 -9.13 -13.86 -15.59
N ASP A 370 -10.22 -14.22 -14.91
CA ASP A 370 -11.37 -13.32 -14.73
C ASP A 370 -11.06 -12.21 -13.72
N LEU A 371 -10.31 -12.51 -12.64
CA LEU A 371 -9.84 -11.48 -11.71
C LEU A 371 -8.98 -10.42 -12.41
N SER A 372 -8.15 -10.83 -13.36
CA SER A 372 -7.23 -9.95 -14.09
C SER A 372 -7.91 -8.96 -15.04
N ARG A 373 -9.22 -9.12 -15.24
CA ARG A 373 -10.09 -8.25 -16.06
C ARG A 373 -10.89 -7.28 -15.20
N ILE A 374 -10.83 -7.39 -13.88
CA ILE A 374 -11.48 -6.44 -12.98
C ILE A 374 -10.60 -5.17 -13.00
N PRO A 375 -11.14 -4.04 -13.50
CA PRO A 375 -10.37 -2.80 -13.65
C PRO A 375 -9.96 -2.19 -12.31
#